data_AF-A0A844PUK2-F1
#
_entry.id   AF-A0A844PUK2-F1
#
_cell.length_a   1.000
_cell.length_b   1.000
_cell.length_c   1.000
_cell.angle_alpha   90.00
_cell.angle_beta   90.00
_cell.angle_gamma   90.00
#
_symmetry.space_group_name_H-M   'P 1'
#
loop_
_entity.id
_entity.type
_entity.pdbx_description
1 polymer ?
#
loop_
_entity_poly.entity_id
_entity_poly.type
_entity_poly.pdbx_seq_one_letter_code
_entity_poly.pdbx_strand_id
1 'polypeptide(L)' 'MPGEIYSYQVITDTTERLLNQYVADAQASPERSEALVAAFNGAFWLWYQLTRDSDNPDRDADGTRFMDLIPEFPEQ' A
#
# COMPACT_ATOMS: atom_id res chain seq x y z
N MET A 1 -27.71 6.88 -5.80
CA MET A 1 -26.84 6.49 -6.92
C MET A 1 -26.15 5.21 -6.51
N PRO A 2 -26.13 4.14 -7.33
CA PRO A 2 -25.29 3.00 -7.01
C PRO A 2 -23.86 3.47 -7.25
N GLY A 3 -23.18 3.91 -6.19
CA GLY A 3 -21.77 4.25 -6.26
C GLY A 3 -21.02 3.03 -6.76
N GLU A 4 -20.09 3.23 -7.70
CA GLU A 4 -19.15 2.18 -8.09
C GLU A 4 -18.52 1.63 -6.82
N ILE A 5 -18.93 0.43 -6.41
CA ILE A 5 -18.25 -0.31 -5.36
C ILE A 5 -16.95 -0.75 -6.03
N TYR A 6 -15.91 0.06 -5.90
CA TYR A 6 -14.56 -0.36 -6.28
C TYR A 6 -14.31 -1.69 -5.57
N SER A 7 -14.13 -2.75 -6.35
CA SER A 7 -13.91 -4.06 -5.77
C SER A 7 -12.65 -4.01 -4.91
N TYR A 8 -12.70 -4.65 -3.76
CA TYR A 8 -11.57 -4.72 -2.82
C TYR A 8 -10.27 -5.11 -3.53
N GLN A 9 -10.34 -6.10 -4.42
CA GLN A 9 -9.23 -6.56 -5.24
C GLN A 9 -8.58 -5.41 -6.03
N VAL A 10 -9.39 -4.56 -6.68
CA VAL A 10 -8.88 -3.44 -7.49
C VAL A 10 -8.17 -2.41 -6.61
N ILE A 11 -8.70 -2.13 -5.41
CA ILE A 11 -8.07 -1.21 -4.45
C ILE A 11 -6.73 -1.81 -3.99
N THR A 12 -6.72 -3.08 -3.61
CA THR A 12 -5.52 -3.80 -3.14
C THR A 12 -4.44 -3.87 -4.22
N ASP A 13 -4.77 -4.30 -5.43
CA ASP A 13 -3.79 -4.41 -6.54
C ASP A 13 -3.25 -3.03 -6.96
N THR A 14 -4.09 -2.00 -6.92
CA THR A 14 -3.65 -0.62 -7.23
C THR A 14 -2.69 -0.10 -6.17
N THR A 15 -2.99 -0.33 -4.89
CA THR A 15 -2.12 0.05 -3.77
C THR A 15 -0.78 -0.67 -3.86
N GLU A 16 -0.76 -1.98 -4.11
CA GLU A 16 0.49 -2.75 -4.23
C GLU A 16 1.39 -2.21 -5.33
N ARG A 17 0.82 -1.89 -6.49
CA ARG A 17 1.58 -1.30 -7.60
C ARG A 17 2.19 0.06 -7.20
N LEU A 18 1.44 0.91 -6.50
CA LEU A 18 1.92 2.22 -6.04
C LEU A 18 3.04 2.08 -5.00
N LEU A 19 2.89 1.17 -4.04
CA LEU A 19 3.89 0.93 -3.01
C LEU A 19 5.21 0.43 -3.62
N ASN A 20 5.15 -0.52 -4.56
CA ASN A 20 6.34 -0.97 -5.30
C ASN A 20 7.00 0.16 -6.10
N GLN A 21 6.21 1.07 -6.68
CA GLN A 21 6.75 2.22 -7.40
C GLN A 21 7.49 3.19 -6.46
N TYR A 22 6.96 3.45 -5.26
CA TYR A 22 7.67 4.29 -4.28
C TYR A 22 8.99 3.68 -3.82
N VAL A 23 9.06 2.35 -3.65
CA VAL A 23 10.31 1.65 -3.34
C VAL A 23 11.32 1.82 -4.48
N ALA A 24 10.92 1.53 -5.71
CA ALA A 24 11.80 1.65 -6.89
C ALA A 24 12.28 3.09 -7.09
N ASP A 25 11.40 4.09 -6.93
CA ASP A 25 11.75 5.50 -7.07
C ASP A 25 12.70 5.95 -5.94
N ALA A 26 12.56 5.44 -4.72
CA ALA A 26 13.44 5.78 -3.60
C ALA A 26 14.84 5.20 -3.78
N GLN A 27 14.94 3.99 -4.34
CA GLN A 27 16.21 3.40 -4.74
C GLN A 27 16.88 4.16 -5.89
N ALA A 28 16.09 4.63 -6.86
CA ALA A 28 16.60 5.37 -8.01
C ALA A 28 16.96 6.83 -7.69
N SER A 29 16.36 7.42 -6.65
CA SER A 29 16.56 8.83 -6.25
C SER A 29 16.69 8.96 -4.73
N PRO A 30 17.85 8.60 -4.14
CA PRO A 30 18.05 8.62 -2.69
C PRO A 30 17.75 9.98 -2.04
N GLU A 31 17.97 11.07 -2.76
CA GLU A 31 17.68 12.44 -2.30
C GLU A 31 16.18 12.73 -2.11
N ARG A 32 15.31 11.87 -2.62
CA ARG A 32 13.84 11.93 -2.44
C ARG A 32 13.31 10.83 -1.52
N SER A 33 14.19 9.99 -0.98
CA SER A 33 13.81 8.79 -0.23
C SER A 33 12.86 9.10 0.93
N GLU A 34 13.11 10.15 1.72
CA GLU A 34 12.25 10.55 2.84
C GLU A 34 10.80 10.86 2.41
N ALA A 35 10.63 11.63 1.32
CA ALA A 35 9.31 11.97 0.80
C ALA A 35 8.58 10.73 0.23
N LEU A 36 9.32 9.82 -0.40
CA LEU A 36 8.79 8.59 -0.97
C LEU A 36 8.41 7.57 0.13
N VAL A 37 9.19 7.48 1.20
CA VAL A 37 8.87 6.72 2.42
C VAL A 37 7.58 7.25 3.06
N ALA A 38 7.45 8.58 3.18
CA ALA A 38 6.24 9.19 3.72
C ALA A 38 5.01 8.89 2.84
N ALA A 39 5.15 8.97 1.52
CA ALA A 39 4.08 8.62 0.57
C ALA A 39 3.70 7.13 0.65
N PHE A 40 4.69 6.24 0.74
CA PHE A 40 4.49 4.81 0.95
C PHE A 40 3.68 4.54 2.23
N ASN A 41 4.13 5.09 3.35
CA ASN A 41 3.46 4.90 4.64
C ASN A 41 2.02 5.43 4.61
N GLY A 42 1.79 6.58 3.99
CA GLY A 42 0.45 7.14 3.82
C GLY A 42 -0.47 6.24 3.01
N ALA A 43 -0.01 5.73 1.86
CA ALA A 43 -0.78 4.84 1.00
C ALA A 43 -1.08 3.50 1.68
N PHE A 44 -0.11 2.92 2.39
CA PHE A 44 -0.28 1.68 3.13
C PHE A 44 -1.32 1.83 4.25
N TRP A 45 -1.20 2.86 5.09
CA TRP A 45 -2.14 3.05 6.21
C TRP A 45 -3.55 3.39 5.75
N LEU A 46 -3.70 4.16 4.66
CA LEU A 46 -5.01 4.41 4.06
C LEU A 46 -5.65 3.12 3.57
N TRP A 47 -4.90 2.27 2.86
CA TRP A 47 -5.38 0.95 2.47
C TRP A 47 -5.75 0.14 3.71
N TYR A 48 -4.86 0.03 4.70
CA TYR A 48 -5.09 -0.74 5.92
C TYR A 48 -6.37 -0.33 6.65
N GLN A 49 -6.66 0.98 6.75
CA GLN A 49 -7.90 1.48 7.35
C GLN A 49 -9.13 1.11 6.51
N LEU A 50 -9.09 1.30 5.19
CA LEU A 50 -10.19 0.96 4.28
C LEU A 50 -10.47 -0.55 4.21
N THR A 51 -9.44 -1.36 4.45
CA THR A 51 -9.53 -2.81 4.35
C THR A 51 -9.93 -3.48 5.66
N ARG A 52 -9.46 -2.95 6.79
CA ARG A 52 -9.67 -3.47 8.15
C ARG A 52 -11.11 -3.38 8.64
N ASP A 53 -11.80 -2.27 8.41
CA ASP A 53 -13.14 -2.02 8.98
C ASP A 53 -14.28 -2.67 8.15
N SER A 54 -13.97 -3.71 7.37
CA SER A 54 -14.98 -4.38 6.56
C SER A 54 -15.37 -5.71 7.17
N ASP A 55 -16.67 -5.91 7.39
CA ASP A 55 -17.27 -7.15 7.87
C ASP A 55 -17.29 -8.28 6.80
N ASN A 56 -16.44 -8.21 5.76
CA ASN A 56 -16.41 -9.21 4.70
C ASN A 56 -15.49 -10.39 5.07
N PRO A 57 -16.04 -11.61 5.28
CA PRO A 57 -15.26 -12.78 5.66
C PRO A 57 -14.34 -13.32 4.55
N ASP A 58 -14.51 -12.88 3.29
CA ASP A 58 -13.65 -13.29 2.17
C ASP A 58 -12.36 -12.46 2.03
N ARG A 59 -12.11 -11.50 2.94
CA ARG A 59 -10.93 -10.61 2.91
C ARG A 59 -9.73 -11.13 3.71
N ASP A 60 -9.83 -12.32 4.30
CA ASP A 60 -8.78 -12.84 5.17
C ASP A 60 -7.47 -13.09 4.39
N ALA A 61 -6.40 -12.43 4.85
CA ALA A 61 -4.97 -12.66 4.57
C ALA A 61 -4.24 -11.86 3.46
N ASP A 62 -4.78 -10.77 2.89
CA ASP A 62 -3.94 -9.89 2.04
C ASP A 62 -2.94 -9.04 2.85
N GLY A 63 -3.11 -8.95 4.18
CA GLY A 63 -2.15 -8.26 5.06
C GLY A 63 -0.72 -8.81 4.93
N THR A 64 -0.57 -10.11 4.68
CA THR A 64 0.75 -10.74 4.48
C THR A 64 1.41 -10.29 3.17
N ARG A 65 0.64 -10.00 2.11
CA ARG A 65 1.12 -9.59 0.77
C ARG A 65 1.91 -8.28 0.81
N PHE A 66 1.60 -7.39 1.75
CA PHE A 66 2.28 -6.10 1.89
C PHE A 66 3.42 -6.09 2.93
N MET A 67 3.47 -7.09 3.83
CA MET A 67 4.55 -7.18 4.82
C MET A 67 5.92 -7.46 4.16
N ASP A 68 5.91 -8.09 2.99
CA ASP A 68 7.10 -8.31 2.17
C ASP A 68 7.59 -7.05 1.44
N LEU A 69 6.82 -5.96 1.43
CA LEU A 69 7.21 -4.66 0.84
C LEU A 69 7.93 -3.73 1.82
N ILE A 70 8.05 -4.15 3.08
CA ILE A 70 8.73 -3.41 4.15
C ILE A 70 10.29 -3.43 4.06
N PRO A 71 11.00 -4.37 3.39
CA PRO A 71 12.43 -4.57 3.68
C PRO A 71 13.44 -3.71 2.90
N GLU A 72 13.05 -2.67 2.15
CA GLU A 72 14.01 -1.89 1.33
C GLU A 72 14.15 -0.41 1.68
N PHE A 73 13.46 0.08 2.71
CA PHE A 73 13.77 1.39 3.26
C PHE A 73 14.79 1.22 4.39
N PRO A 74 16.07 1.56 4.17
CA PRO A 74 17.04 1.51 5.25
C PRO A 74 16.56 2.42 6.38
N GLU A 75 16.49 1.88 7.60
CA GLU A 75 16.36 2.68 8.81
C GLU A 75 17.49 3.72 8.79
N GLN A 76 17.12 5.01 8.83
CA GLN A 76 18.07 6.12 8.96
C GLN A 76 18.74 6.10 10.33
#